data_AF-A0A918D1S3-F1
#
_entry.id   AF-A0A918D1S3-F1
#
_cell.length_a   1.000
_cell.length_b   1.000
_cell.length_c   1.000
_cell.angle_alpha   90.00
_cell.angle_beta   90.00
_cell.angle_gamma   90.00
#
_symmetry.space_group_name_H-M   'P 1'
#
loop_
_entity.id
_entity.type
_entity.pdbx_description
1 polymer ?
#
loop_
_entity_poly.entity_id
_entity_poly.type
_entity_poly.pdbx_seq_one_letter_code
_entity_poly.pdbx_strand_id
1 'polypeptide(L)' 'MNGVLLLLIYGQSKQINRLEEQNKQSLHIENDEEFIQSVKEKIATVGDVKTVKYVREEKGLSLIDAKKFVDQLK' A
#
# COMPACT_ATOMS: atom_id res chain seq x y z
N MET A 1 23.22 19.30 -24.06
CA MET A 1 22.76 17.96 -23.62
C MET A 1 22.03 17.94 -22.27
N ASN A 2 22.08 19.00 -21.44
CA ASN A 2 21.43 18.98 -20.11
C ASN A 2 19.89 19.13 -20.13
N GLY A 3 19.31 19.82 -21.12
CA GLY A 3 17.86 20.07 -21.16
C GLY A 3 17.00 18.82 -21.40
N VAL A 4 17.49 17.88 -22.20
CA VAL A 4 16.79 16.61 -22.46
C VAL A 4 16.76 15.73 -21.20
N LEU A 5 17.86 15.74 -20.43
CA LEU A 5 17.95 15.00 -19.17
C LEU A 5 16.93 15.52 -18.15
N LEU A 6 16.79 16.83 -18.03
CA LEU A 6 15.84 17.48 -17.13
C LEU A 6 14.37 17.14 -17.48
N LEU A 7 14.04 17.08 -18.78
CA LEU A 7 12.70 16.69 -19.23
C LEU A 7 12.37 15.23 -18.90
N LEU A 8 13.34 14.33 -19.02
CA LEU A 8 13.17 12.93 -18.64
C LEU A 8 12.96 12.76 -17.13
N ILE A 9 13.76 13.45 -16.31
CA ILE A 9 13.62 13.43 -14.84
C ILE A 9 12.24 13.97 -14.43
N TYR A 10 11.81 15.08 -15.03
CA TYR A 10 10.48 15.65 -14.76
C TYR A 10 9.34 14.69 -15.14
N GLY A 11 9.45 14.04 -16.30
CA GLY A 11 8.47 13.04 -16.74
C GLY A 11 8.37 11.83 -15.81
N GLN A 12 9.51 11.35 -15.28
CA GLN A 12 9.54 10.26 -14.30
C GLN A 12 8.97 10.68 -12.95
N SER A 13 9.32 11.87 -12.45
CA SER A 13 8.77 12.40 -11.19
C SER A 13 7.25 12.53 -11.22
N LYS A 14 6.67 12.94 -12.36
CA LYS A 14 5.22 13.01 -12.52
C LYS A 14 4.53 11.63 -12.45
N GLN A 15 5.18 10.59 -12.99
CA GLN A 15 4.67 9.23 -12.86
C GLN A 15 4.75 8.76 -11.42
N ILE A 16 5.87 8.99 -10.74
CA ILE A 16 6.06 8.66 -9.32
C ILE A 16 4.98 9.33 -8.46
N ASN A 17 4.72 10.62 -8.64
CA ASN A 17 3.70 11.33 -7.87
C ASN A 17 2.28 10.77 -8.11
N ARG A 18 1.96 10.38 -9.34
CA ARG A 18 0.68 9.72 -9.64
C ARG A 18 0.57 8.34 -8.99
N LEU A 19 1.66 7.57 -8.99
CA LEU A 19 1.71 6.29 -8.28
C LEU A 19 1.56 6.50 -6.77
N GLU A 20 2.18 7.54 -6.20
CA GLU A 20 2.02 7.89 -4.78
C GLU A 20 0.58 8.33 -4.44
N GLU A 21 -0.08 9.08 -5.33
CA GLU A 21 -1.50 9.45 -5.16
C GLU A 21 -2.43 8.24 -5.24
N GLN A 22 -2.17 7.30 -6.16
CA GLN A 22 -2.91 6.03 -6.24
C GLN A 22 -2.67 5.16 -5.00
N ASN A 23 -1.44 5.12 -4.49
CA ASN A 23 -1.13 4.48 -3.21
C ASN A 23 -1.79 5.20 -2.03
N LYS A 24 -2.00 6.52 -2.09
CA LYS A 24 -2.78 7.24 -1.09
C LYS A 24 -4.28 6.93 -1.16
N GLN A 25 -4.85 6.66 -2.33
CA GLN A 25 -6.26 6.24 -2.43
C GLN A 25 -6.49 4.85 -1.81
N SER A 26 -5.45 4.01 -1.78
CA SER A 26 -5.43 2.77 -1.01
C SER A 26 -5.51 2.97 0.52
N LEU A 27 -5.31 4.19 1.06
CA LEU A 27 -5.49 4.51 2.49
C LEU A 27 -6.96 4.53 2.96
N HIS A 28 -7.94 4.38 2.07
CA HIS A 28 -9.36 4.31 2.47
C HIS A 28 -9.68 3.10 3.38
N ILE A 29 -8.72 2.19 3.55
CA ILE A 29 -8.76 1.06 4.49
C ILE A 29 -8.73 1.54 5.96
N GLU A 30 -8.14 2.70 6.25
CA GLU A 30 -8.01 3.22 7.63
C GLU A 30 -9.37 3.59 8.27
N ASN A 31 -10.43 3.78 7.48
CA ASN A 31 -11.77 4.11 7.97
C ASN A 31 -12.73 2.90 8.04
N ASP A 32 -12.25 1.69 7.75
CA ASP A 32 -13.03 0.46 7.74
C ASP A 32 -12.72 -0.34 9.02
N GLU A 33 -13.36 0.05 10.13
CA GLU A 33 -13.11 -0.54 11.46
C GLU A 33 -13.35 -2.05 11.49
N GLU A 34 -14.38 -2.54 10.79
CA GLU A 34 -14.68 -3.97 10.68
C GLU A 34 -13.55 -4.71 9.97
N PHE A 35 -13.02 -4.15 8.87
CA PHE A 35 -11.89 -4.74 8.18
C PHE A 35 -10.63 -4.71 9.04
N ILE A 36 -10.33 -3.61 9.73
CA ILE A 36 -9.19 -3.51 10.64
C ILE A 36 -9.27 -4.58 11.73
N GLN A 37 -10.45 -4.78 12.31
CA GLN A 37 -10.67 -5.80 13.32
C GLN A 37 -10.44 -7.21 12.75
N SER A 38 -10.95 -7.50 11.55
CA SER A 38 -10.73 -8.78 10.87
C SER A 38 -9.24 -9.05 10.60
N VAL A 39 -8.46 -8.00 10.31
CA VAL A 39 -7.02 -8.09 10.05
C VAL A 39 -6.27 -8.39 11.34
N LYS A 40 -6.60 -7.71 12.45
CA LYS A 40 -6.02 -8.01 13.78
C LYS A 40 -6.27 -9.45 14.20
N GLU A 41 -7.48 -9.95 13.99
CA GLU A 41 -7.81 -11.36 14.27
C GLU A 41 -6.99 -12.33 13.40
N LYS A 42 -6.77 -11.99 12.13
CA LYS A 42 -5.92 -12.80 11.24
C LYS A 42 -4.45 -12.76 11.63
N ILE A 43 -3.92 -11.61 12.05
CA ILE A 43 -2.55 -11.52 12.62
C ILE A 43 -2.41 -12.52 13.78
N ALA A 44 -3.38 -12.55 14.70
CA ALA A 44 -3.34 -13.43 15.86
C ALA A 44 -3.51 -14.93 15.52
N THR A 45 -4.27 -15.27 14.48
CA THR A 45 -4.66 -16.66 14.19
C THR A 45 -3.76 -17.35 13.16
N VAL A 46 -3.38 -16.65 12.09
CA VAL A 46 -2.65 -17.23 10.95
C VAL A 46 -1.26 -16.64 10.75
N GLY A 47 -0.93 -15.57 11.48
CA GLY A 47 0.37 -14.91 11.45
C GLY A 47 0.56 -13.96 10.25
N ASP A 48 1.56 -13.09 10.37
CA ASP A 48 1.75 -11.92 9.50
C ASP A 48 1.78 -12.25 8.01
N VAL A 49 2.54 -13.27 7.60
CA VAL A 49 2.76 -13.57 6.18
C VAL A 49 1.44 -13.90 5.47
N LYS A 50 0.57 -14.67 6.14
CA LYS A 50 -0.74 -15.04 5.59
C LYS A 50 -1.70 -13.85 5.64
N THR A 51 -1.62 -13.02 6.68
CA THR A 51 -2.43 -11.80 6.77
C THR A 51 -2.06 -10.78 5.70
N VAL A 52 -0.77 -10.62 5.39
CA VAL A 52 -0.33 -9.76 4.29
C VAL A 52 -0.92 -10.23 2.96
N LYS A 53 -0.93 -11.55 2.70
CA LYS A 53 -1.58 -12.09 1.50
C LYS A 53 -3.08 -11.76 1.46
N TYR A 54 -3.79 -11.96 2.56
CA TYR A 54 -5.22 -11.63 2.68
C TYR A 54 -5.50 -10.16 2.38
N VAL A 55 -4.74 -9.24 3.00
CA VAL A 55 -4.91 -7.79 2.80
C VAL A 55 -4.69 -7.38 1.33
N ARG A 56 -3.74 -8.03 0.63
CA ARG A 56 -3.52 -7.78 -0.80
C ARG A 56 -4.69 -8.25 -1.67
N GLU A 57 -5.25 -9.41 -1.36
CA GLU A 57 -6.36 -9.99 -2.12
C GLU A 57 -7.64 -9.16 -1.94
N GLU A 58 -7.93 -8.72 -0.70
CA GLU A 58 -9.15 -7.97 -0.39
C GLU A 58 -9.12 -6.50 -0.85
N LYS A 59 -7.96 -5.84 -0.68
CA LYS A 59 -7.86 -4.38 -0.91
C LYS A 59 -7.03 -4.04 -2.15
N GLY A 60 -6.56 -5.05 -2.90
CA GLY A 60 -5.77 -4.85 -4.12
C GLY A 60 -4.38 -4.23 -3.87
N LEU A 61 -3.89 -4.28 -2.63
CA LEU A 61 -2.66 -3.62 -2.24
C LEU A 61 -1.41 -4.25 -2.85
N SER A 62 -0.40 -3.42 -3.06
CA SER A 62 0.95 -3.90 -3.34
C SER A 62 1.48 -4.71 -2.15
N LEU A 63 2.49 -5.55 -2.38
CA LEU A 63 3.10 -6.32 -1.30
C LEU A 63 3.68 -5.42 -0.19
N ILE A 64 4.28 -4.30 -0.59
CA ILE A 64 4.90 -3.35 0.34
C ILE A 64 3.83 -2.66 1.17
N ASP A 65 2.75 -2.19 0.54
CA ASP A 65 1.69 -1.46 1.23
C ASP A 65 0.88 -2.37 2.16
N ALA A 66 0.57 -3.60 1.73
CA ALA A 66 -0.07 -4.58 2.59
C ALA A 66 0.80 -4.98 3.78
N LYS A 67 2.11 -5.10 3.57
CA LYS A 67 3.04 -5.37 4.68
C LYS A 67 3.08 -4.20 5.66
N LYS A 68 3.20 -2.97 5.15
CA LYS A 68 3.19 -1.77 5.99
C LYS A 68 1.90 -1.65 6.80
N PHE A 69 0.75 -1.92 6.18
CA PHE A 69 -0.55 -1.93 6.84
C PHE A 69 -0.63 -2.97 7.96
N VAL A 70 -0.22 -4.22 7.70
CA VAL A 70 -0.19 -5.27 8.73
C VAL A 70 0.79 -4.92 9.86
N ASP A 71 1.97 -4.37 9.54
CA ASP A 71 2.96 -3.97 10.53
C ASP A 71 2.47 -2.80 11.41
N GLN A 72 1.59 -1.92 10.90
CA GLN A 72 0.96 -0.84 11.66
C GLN A 72 -0.13 -1.32 12.64
N LEU A 73 -0.65 -2.53 12.46
CA LEU A 73 -1.75 -3.09 13.26
C LEU A 73 -1.29 -4.10 14.33
N LYS A 74 0.01 -4.40 14.37
CA LYS A 74 0.65 -5.11 15.49
C LYS A 74 0.76 -4.22 16.72
#